data_AF-A0A3C0CGI8-F1
#
_entry.id   AF-A0A3C0CGI8-F1
#
_cell.length_a   1.000
_cell.length_b   1.000
_cell.length_c   1.000
_cell.angle_alpha   90.00
_cell.angle_beta   90.00
_cell.angle_gamma   90.00
#
_symmetry.space_group_name_H-M   'P 1'
#
loop_
_entity.id
_entity.type
_entity.pdbx_description
1 polymer ?
#
loop_
_entity_poly.entity_id
_entity_poly.type
_entity_poly.pdbx_seq_one_letter_code
_entity_poly.pdbx_strand_id
1 'polypeptide(L)'
;MLFNVNELLISLSLTLDFAEKDVLPNYTSHGIRAAYVAGRIARELGMPDEPLFDLVSYSLLHDNGVLGALRKNAGAGKPAETAMEANPEHCVEGEKNIRTFPFLSPQKGVILYHHEHFDGSGAFGLSGNEIPLYSRIIAMADAIAVLYAKGLNSDEILEALRRDARLFDPDVRKAVEKLGGRVEFWLGMGNMFVKSSLLSMLPKVSRELNYRQIRSISRIFSRIIDAKSPFTGSHSRGISERVGEICRYYEFDEKTYWMMRIAADLHDLGKLAVPNGILDKPAKLTRQEFMTIQSHPYYTRKILENIKGFEEITEWASNHHEKLDGSG
;
A
#
# COMPACT_ATOMS: atom_id res chain seq x y z
N MET A 1 11.01 17.35 12.94
CA MET A 1 11.63 16.14 13.53
C MET A 1 12.30 15.35 12.43
N LEU A 2 13.45 14.74 12.69
CA LEU A 2 14.04 13.79 11.74
C LEU A 2 13.16 12.54 11.74
N PHE A 3 12.52 12.28 10.61
CA PHE A 3 11.51 11.23 10.45
C PHE A 3 12.01 10.17 9.48
N ASN A 4 11.95 8.90 9.90
CA ASN A 4 12.36 7.77 9.07
C ASN A 4 11.23 7.42 8.10
N VAL A 5 11.43 7.71 6.82
CA VAL A 5 10.40 7.49 5.80
C VAL A 5 10.24 5.99 5.51
N ASN A 6 11.31 5.19 5.65
CA ASN A 6 11.25 3.74 5.46
C ASN A 6 10.33 3.07 6.48
N GLU A 7 10.42 3.46 7.76
CA GLU A 7 9.57 2.90 8.83
C GLU A 7 8.10 3.14 8.54
N LEU A 8 7.74 4.36 8.13
CA LEU A 8 6.38 4.71 7.75
C LEU A 8 5.90 3.91 6.53
N LEU A 9 6.70 3.89 5.47
CA LEU A 9 6.36 3.20 4.23
C LEU A 9 6.11 1.71 4.46
N ILE A 10 7.02 1.03 5.14
CA ILE A 10 6.94 -0.42 5.38
C ILE A 10 5.83 -0.76 6.36
N SER A 11 5.65 0.04 7.41
CA SER A 11 4.58 -0.20 8.39
C SER A 11 3.22 -0.07 7.73
N LEU A 12 3.05 0.94 6.89
CA LEU A 12 1.77 1.22 6.26
C LEU A 12 1.53 0.37 4.99
N SER A 13 2.55 -0.09 4.28
CA SER A 13 2.38 -1.02 3.15
C SER A 13 1.83 -2.38 3.60
N LEU A 14 2.18 -2.85 4.81
CA LEU A 14 1.59 -4.05 5.41
C LEU A 14 0.06 -3.97 5.51
N THR A 15 -0.48 -2.75 5.64
CA THR A 15 -1.92 -2.54 5.73
C THR A 15 -2.62 -2.67 4.38
N LEU A 16 -1.89 -2.42 3.29
CA LEU A 16 -2.39 -2.62 1.93
C LEU A 16 -2.49 -4.11 1.60
N ASP A 17 -1.50 -4.92 2.00
CA ASP A 17 -1.58 -6.39 1.88
C ASP A 17 -2.81 -6.95 2.64
N PHE A 18 -3.18 -6.37 3.79
CA PHE A 18 -4.42 -6.75 4.49
C PHE A 18 -5.68 -6.37 3.74
N ALA A 19 -5.70 -5.18 3.14
CA ALA A 19 -6.81 -4.73 2.31
C ALA A 19 -6.99 -5.61 1.06
N GLU A 20 -5.89 -6.01 0.43
CA GLU A 20 -5.86 -6.87 -0.74
C GLU A 20 -6.35 -8.29 -0.43
N LYS A 21 -6.10 -8.83 0.77
CA LYS A 21 -6.54 -10.19 1.14
C LYS A 21 -8.05 -10.40 1.03
N ASP A 22 -8.86 -9.36 1.26
CA ASP A 22 -10.32 -9.43 1.09
C ASP A 22 -10.74 -9.50 -0.39
N VAL A 23 -9.88 -9.02 -1.29
CA VAL A 23 -10.08 -9.01 -2.75
C VAL A 23 -9.45 -10.25 -3.39
N LEU A 24 -8.32 -10.69 -2.84
CA LEU A 24 -7.38 -11.67 -3.37
C LEU A 24 -6.99 -12.69 -2.27
N PRO A 25 -7.82 -13.71 -2.00
CA PRO A 25 -7.72 -14.56 -0.81
C PRO A 25 -6.40 -15.35 -0.65
N ASN A 26 -5.61 -15.49 -1.72
CA ASN A 26 -4.36 -16.26 -1.76
C ASN A 26 -3.08 -15.40 -1.84
N TYR A 27 -3.22 -14.08 -1.85
CA TYR A 27 -2.14 -13.14 -2.16
C TYR A 27 -1.59 -12.50 -0.88
N THR A 28 -0.98 -13.32 -0.01
CA THR A 28 -0.28 -12.78 1.16
C THR A 28 1.02 -12.09 0.75
N SER A 29 1.34 -10.91 1.30
CA SER A 29 2.57 -10.16 1.04
C SER A 29 2.81 -9.78 -0.44
N HIS A 30 1.74 -9.58 -1.21
CA HIS A 30 1.82 -9.30 -2.63
C HIS A 30 2.59 -8.01 -2.91
N GLY A 31 2.19 -6.89 -2.29
CA GLY A 31 2.84 -5.60 -2.49
C GLY A 31 4.31 -5.61 -2.08
N ILE A 32 4.65 -6.31 -1.00
CA ILE A 32 6.05 -6.49 -0.55
C ILE A 32 6.86 -7.32 -1.56
N ARG A 33 6.28 -8.37 -2.15
CA ARG A 33 6.96 -9.16 -3.20
C ARG A 33 7.16 -8.35 -4.47
N ALA A 34 6.15 -7.63 -4.93
CA ALA A 34 6.26 -6.76 -6.10
C ALA A 34 7.38 -5.73 -5.88
N ALA A 35 7.42 -5.08 -4.70
CA ALA A 35 8.46 -4.14 -4.34
C ALA A 35 9.87 -4.76 -4.27
N TYR A 36 9.97 -5.99 -3.75
CA TYR A 36 11.22 -6.75 -3.77
C TYR A 36 11.70 -6.99 -5.21
N VAL A 37 10.84 -7.50 -6.07
CA VAL A 37 11.17 -7.78 -7.47
C VAL A 37 11.54 -6.50 -8.21
N ALA A 38 10.76 -5.42 -8.05
CA ALA A 38 11.04 -4.12 -8.66
C ALA A 38 12.42 -3.59 -8.25
N GLY A 39 12.76 -3.65 -6.97
CA GLY A 39 14.08 -3.22 -6.49
C GLY A 39 15.23 -4.10 -7.00
N ARG A 40 15.02 -5.42 -7.11
CA ARG A 40 16.00 -6.34 -7.72
C ARG A 40 16.22 -6.04 -9.20
N ILE A 41 15.15 -5.80 -9.97
CA ILE A 41 15.22 -5.38 -11.37
C ILE A 41 16.00 -4.07 -11.49
N ALA A 42 15.67 -3.08 -10.66
CA ALA A 42 16.34 -1.78 -10.68
C ALA A 42 17.84 -1.87 -10.40
N ARG A 43 18.25 -2.69 -9.42
CA ARG A 43 19.66 -2.97 -9.16
C ARG A 43 20.36 -3.63 -10.33
N GLU A 44 19.69 -4.57 -11.00
CA GLU A 44 20.23 -5.23 -12.19
C GLU A 44 20.37 -4.26 -13.38
N LEU A 45 19.49 -3.26 -13.48
CA LEU A 45 19.58 -2.15 -14.44
C LEU A 45 20.60 -1.06 -14.04
N GLY A 46 21.31 -1.21 -12.91
CA GLY A 46 22.31 -0.24 -12.46
C GLY A 46 21.73 1.04 -11.84
N MET A 47 20.48 1.01 -11.36
CA MET A 47 19.83 2.16 -10.75
C MET A 47 20.52 2.57 -9.43
N PRO A 48 20.83 3.87 -9.22
CA PRO A 48 21.41 4.35 -7.97
C PRO A 48 20.39 4.38 -6.82
N ASP A 49 20.87 4.60 -5.60
CA ASP A 49 20.07 4.48 -4.37
C ASP A 49 18.86 5.43 -4.32
N GLU A 50 19.02 6.71 -4.69
CA GLU A 50 17.90 7.66 -4.61
C GLU A 50 16.70 7.25 -5.50
N PRO A 51 16.85 6.99 -6.81
CA PRO A 51 15.79 6.42 -7.64
C PRO A 51 15.27 5.05 -7.18
N LEU A 52 16.13 4.22 -6.58
CA LEU A 52 15.70 2.92 -6.06
C LEU A 52 14.69 3.06 -4.91
N PHE A 53 14.95 3.98 -3.97
CA PHE A 53 14.02 4.22 -2.87
C PHE A 53 12.64 4.64 -3.40
N ASP A 54 12.60 5.55 -4.36
CA ASP A 54 11.34 6.02 -4.93
C ASP A 54 10.61 4.91 -5.68
N LEU A 55 11.30 4.15 -6.55
CA LEU A 55 10.70 3.03 -7.27
C LEU A 55 10.12 1.99 -6.32
N VAL A 56 10.86 1.60 -5.27
CA VAL A 56 10.37 0.65 -4.27
C VAL A 56 9.18 1.23 -3.51
N SER A 57 9.19 2.54 -3.22
CA SER A 57 8.06 3.22 -2.59
C SER A 57 6.81 3.25 -3.47
N TYR A 58 6.96 3.53 -4.77
CA TYR A 58 5.86 3.43 -5.73
C TYR A 58 5.34 2.00 -5.81
N SER A 59 6.23 1.01 -5.89
CA SER A 59 5.82 -0.39 -5.96
C SER A 59 5.10 -0.86 -4.69
N LEU A 60 5.51 -0.46 -3.49
CA LEU A 60 4.78 -0.77 -2.25
C LEU A 60 3.40 -0.10 -2.17
N LEU A 61 3.19 0.96 -2.93
CA LEU A 61 1.98 1.77 -2.90
C LEU A 61 1.14 1.61 -4.18
N HIS A 62 1.49 0.73 -5.12
CA HIS A 62 0.85 0.74 -6.44
C HIS A 62 -0.66 0.47 -6.38
N ASP A 63 -1.08 -0.48 -5.55
CA ASP A 63 -2.48 -0.88 -5.36
C ASP A 63 -3.24 -0.09 -4.29
N ASN A 64 -2.71 1.06 -3.86
CA ASN A 64 -3.34 1.88 -2.84
C ASN A 64 -4.73 2.46 -3.24
N GLY A 65 -5.11 2.35 -4.52
CA GLY A 65 -6.42 2.76 -5.05
C GLY A 65 -7.46 1.64 -5.17
N VAL A 66 -7.10 0.37 -4.96
CA VAL A 66 -7.97 -0.79 -5.26
C VAL A 66 -9.29 -0.73 -4.50
N LEU A 67 -9.26 -0.47 -3.19
CA LEU A 67 -10.47 -0.41 -2.37
C LEU A 67 -11.46 0.66 -2.84
N GLY A 68 -10.96 1.84 -3.24
CA GLY A 68 -11.83 2.93 -3.67
C GLY A 68 -12.46 2.66 -5.04
N ALA A 69 -11.71 2.06 -5.96
CA ALA A 69 -12.22 1.60 -7.24
C ALA A 69 -13.28 0.50 -7.08
N LEU A 70 -13.05 -0.50 -6.23
CA LEU A 70 -14.04 -1.54 -5.96
C LEU A 70 -15.34 -0.97 -5.39
N ARG A 71 -15.23 -0.01 -4.46
CA ARG A 71 -16.40 0.68 -3.90
C ARG A 71 -17.23 1.38 -4.96
N LYS A 72 -16.60 2.06 -5.93
CA LYS A 72 -17.32 2.72 -7.04
C LYS A 72 -18.03 1.73 -7.95
N ASN A 73 -17.49 0.52 -8.09
CA ASN A 73 -17.98 -0.51 -9.00
C ASN A 73 -18.81 -1.62 -8.32
N ALA A 74 -19.20 -1.44 -7.06
CA ALA A 74 -19.94 -2.40 -6.24
C ALA A 74 -21.37 -2.76 -6.74
N GLY A 75 -21.69 -2.50 -8.02
CA GLY A 75 -22.91 -2.90 -8.71
C GLY A 75 -22.69 -3.60 -10.07
N ALA A 76 -21.44 -3.86 -10.48
CA ALA A 76 -21.12 -4.30 -11.86
C ALA A 76 -21.09 -5.84 -12.09
N GLY A 77 -21.32 -6.67 -11.08
CA GLY A 77 -21.55 -8.12 -11.24
C GLY A 77 -20.40 -8.97 -11.78
N LYS A 78 -19.18 -8.42 -11.92
CA LYS A 78 -17.98 -9.17 -12.36
C LYS A 78 -17.15 -9.67 -11.16
N PRO A 79 -16.44 -10.82 -11.28
CA PRO A 79 -15.50 -11.28 -10.26
C PRO A 79 -14.40 -10.24 -10.01
N ALA A 80 -13.99 -10.07 -8.74
CA ALA A 80 -13.06 -9.01 -8.31
C ALA A 80 -11.70 -9.06 -9.03
N GLU A 81 -11.16 -10.25 -9.29
CA GLU A 81 -9.89 -10.45 -10.00
C GLU A 81 -9.94 -9.93 -11.44
N THR A 82 -11.02 -10.25 -12.17
CA THR A 82 -11.20 -9.81 -13.58
C THR A 82 -11.62 -8.34 -13.68
N ALA A 83 -12.12 -7.76 -12.58
CA ALA A 83 -12.47 -6.35 -12.49
C ALA A 83 -11.26 -5.46 -12.15
N MET A 84 -10.21 -5.99 -11.49
CA MET A 84 -8.98 -5.26 -11.16
C MET A 84 -8.13 -4.96 -12.39
N GLU A 85 -7.77 -6.00 -13.17
CA GLU A 85 -6.97 -5.84 -14.39
C GLU A 85 -7.68 -5.01 -15.48
N ALA A 86 -9.02 -4.99 -15.47
CA ALA A 86 -9.82 -4.29 -16.48
C ALA A 86 -10.25 -2.87 -16.09
N ASN A 87 -10.00 -2.43 -14.84
CA ASN A 87 -10.48 -1.13 -14.36
C ASN A 87 -9.34 -0.15 -14.03
N PRO A 88 -9.05 0.83 -14.93
CA PRO A 88 -8.03 1.85 -14.72
C PRO A 88 -8.34 2.81 -13.57
N GLU A 89 -9.53 2.77 -12.97
CA GLU A 89 -9.91 3.69 -11.89
C GLU A 89 -9.00 3.58 -10.67
N HIS A 90 -8.53 2.37 -10.31
CA HIS A 90 -7.66 2.22 -9.15
C HIS A 90 -6.29 2.87 -9.39
N CYS A 91 -5.78 2.87 -10.63
CA CYS A 91 -4.58 3.60 -11.01
C CYS A 91 -4.76 5.11 -10.81
N VAL A 92 -5.92 5.65 -11.23
CA VAL A 92 -6.25 7.08 -11.09
C VAL A 92 -6.38 7.49 -9.62
N GLU A 93 -7.07 6.68 -8.82
CA GLU A 93 -7.20 6.92 -7.39
C GLU A 93 -5.87 6.77 -6.64
N GLY A 94 -5.13 5.72 -6.99
CA GLY A 94 -3.83 5.42 -6.42
C GLY A 94 -2.84 6.56 -6.65
N GLU A 95 -2.72 7.05 -7.88
CA GLU A 95 -1.87 8.20 -8.24
C GLU A 95 -2.29 9.47 -7.47
N LYS A 96 -3.60 9.70 -7.28
CA LYS A 96 -4.11 10.85 -6.53
C LYS A 96 -3.77 10.75 -5.04
N ASN A 97 -3.86 9.55 -4.46
CA ASN A 97 -3.64 9.33 -3.05
C ASN A 97 -2.20 9.63 -2.66
N ILE A 98 -1.21 9.15 -3.43
CA ILE A 98 0.20 9.26 -3.09
C ILE A 98 0.84 10.64 -3.35
N ARG A 99 0.07 11.63 -3.83
CA ARG A 99 0.59 12.98 -4.16
C ARG A 99 1.35 13.68 -3.03
N THR A 100 1.02 13.37 -1.78
CA THR A 100 1.65 13.96 -0.59
C THR A 100 2.72 13.06 0.03
N PHE A 101 3.00 11.91 -0.57
CA PHE A 101 4.05 11.00 -0.10
C PHE A 101 5.43 11.66 -0.33
N PRO A 102 6.36 11.58 0.62
CA PRO A 102 7.59 12.35 0.59
C PRO A 102 8.71 11.67 -0.22
N PHE A 103 8.46 11.36 -1.49
CA PHE A 103 9.46 10.87 -2.45
C PHE A 103 10.70 11.79 -2.51
N LEU A 104 11.85 11.21 -2.85
CA LEU A 104 13.11 11.96 -3.03
C LEU A 104 13.09 12.76 -4.34
N SER A 105 12.67 12.11 -5.43
CA SER A 105 12.56 12.63 -6.78
C SER A 105 11.22 12.19 -7.41
N PRO A 106 10.11 12.84 -7.03
CA PRO A 106 8.77 12.41 -7.40
C PRO A 106 8.58 12.38 -8.93
N GLN A 107 8.12 11.23 -9.41
CA GLN A 107 7.76 10.98 -10.81
C GLN A 107 6.23 11.05 -10.98
N LYS A 108 5.76 11.49 -12.13
CA LYS A 108 4.33 11.59 -12.44
C LYS A 108 3.86 10.38 -13.23
N GLY A 109 2.65 9.92 -12.94
CA GLY A 109 1.98 8.88 -13.70
C GLY A 109 2.54 7.48 -13.46
N VAL A 110 3.36 7.29 -12.42
CA VAL A 110 3.96 5.99 -12.14
C VAL A 110 2.87 4.98 -11.78
N ILE A 111 2.00 5.34 -10.84
CA ILE A 111 0.87 4.50 -10.45
C ILE A 111 -0.24 4.61 -11.48
N LEU A 112 -0.39 5.74 -12.15
CA LEU A 112 -1.40 5.86 -13.20
C LEU A 112 -1.19 4.83 -14.33
N TYR A 113 0.06 4.58 -14.73
CA TYR A 113 0.38 3.79 -15.92
C TYR A 113 0.99 2.41 -15.62
N HIS A 114 0.93 1.92 -14.38
CA HIS A 114 1.57 0.64 -14.02
C HIS A 114 0.87 -0.61 -14.61
N HIS A 115 -0.35 -0.47 -15.15
CA HIS A 115 -1.04 -1.49 -15.97
C HIS A 115 -0.99 -1.18 -17.48
N GLU A 116 -0.09 -0.31 -17.93
CA GLU A 116 0.16 -0.19 -19.37
C GLU A 116 0.97 -1.38 -19.88
N HIS A 117 0.71 -1.75 -21.14
CA HIS A 117 1.48 -2.76 -21.84
C HIS A 117 2.46 -2.10 -22.80
N PHE A 118 3.66 -2.63 -22.90
CA PHE A 118 4.72 -2.07 -23.75
C PHE A 118 4.32 -2.00 -25.24
N ASP A 119 3.43 -2.88 -25.69
CA ASP A 119 2.87 -2.90 -27.06
C ASP A 119 1.71 -1.92 -27.31
N GLY A 120 1.30 -1.15 -26.29
CA GLY A 120 0.19 -0.19 -26.39
C GLY A 120 -1.21 -0.79 -26.18
N SER A 121 -1.32 -2.07 -25.83
CA SER A 121 -2.61 -2.72 -25.55
C SER A 121 -3.15 -2.49 -24.13
N GLY A 122 -2.46 -1.67 -23.33
CA GLY A 122 -2.83 -1.39 -21.94
C GLY A 122 -3.96 -0.37 -21.79
N ALA A 123 -4.28 -0.05 -20.54
CA ALA A 123 -5.53 0.64 -20.20
C ALA A 123 -5.63 2.10 -20.66
N PHE A 124 -4.50 2.79 -20.90
CA PHE A 124 -4.48 4.19 -21.34
C PHE A 124 -3.85 4.38 -22.74
N GLY A 125 -3.41 3.30 -23.37
CA GLY A 125 -2.93 3.29 -24.76
C GLY A 125 -1.52 3.86 -24.96
N LEU A 126 -0.74 4.08 -23.89
CA LEU A 126 0.67 4.43 -24.00
C LEU A 126 1.49 3.20 -24.42
N SER A 127 2.56 3.45 -25.20
CA SER A 127 3.41 2.37 -25.70
C SER A 127 4.90 2.66 -25.50
N GLY A 128 5.70 1.59 -25.44
CA GLY A 128 7.15 1.68 -25.38
C GLY A 128 7.68 2.64 -24.31
N ASN A 129 8.46 3.63 -24.74
CA ASN A 129 9.12 4.61 -23.87
C ASN A 129 8.21 5.78 -23.44
N GLU A 130 6.97 5.86 -23.93
CA GLU A 130 5.97 6.82 -23.43
C GLU A 130 5.52 6.43 -22.01
N ILE A 131 5.61 5.13 -21.68
CA ILE A 131 5.33 4.60 -20.36
C ILE A 131 6.52 4.94 -19.42
N PRO A 132 6.27 5.55 -18.24
CA PRO A 132 7.33 5.81 -17.27
C PRO A 132 8.13 4.55 -16.96
N LEU A 133 9.46 4.67 -16.84
CA LEU A 133 10.31 3.51 -16.55
C LEU A 133 9.88 2.78 -15.27
N TYR A 134 9.48 3.53 -14.24
CA TYR A 134 9.01 2.93 -13.00
C TYR A 134 7.73 2.12 -13.20
N SER A 135 6.79 2.59 -14.02
CA SER A 135 5.58 1.84 -14.36
C SER A 135 5.92 0.53 -15.08
N ARG A 136 6.87 0.56 -16.03
CA ARG A 136 7.32 -0.65 -16.75
C ARG A 136 7.97 -1.67 -15.83
N ILE A 137 8.78 -1.23 -14.86
CA ILE A 137 9.39 -2.11 -13.86
C ILE A 137 8.33 -2.67 -12.90
N ILE A 138 7.39 -1.84 -12.43
CA ILE A 138 6.30 -2.26 -11.54
C ILE A 138 5.40 -3.27 -12.24
N ALA A 139 5.01 -3.06 -13.50
CA ALA A 139 4.20 -3.99 -14.27
C ALA A 139 4.82 -5.40 -14.35
N MET A 140 6.13 -5.48 -14.63
CA MET A 140 6.86 -6.74 -14.62
C MET A 140 6.91 -7.37 -13.23
N ALA A 141 7.19 -6.57 -12.21
CA ALA A 141 7.34 -7.03 -10.84
C ALA A 141 6.02 -7.55 -10.24
N ASP A 142 4.93 -6.86 -10.53
CA ASP A 142 3.57 -7.23 -10.19
C ASP A 142 3.18 -8.57 -10.84
N ALA A 143 3.38 -8.72 -12.16
CA ALA A 143 3.12 -9.98 -12.87
C ALA A 143 3.89 -11.17 -12.24
N ILE A 144 5.17 -10.98 -11.90
CA ILE A 144 5.97 -12.02 -11.21
C ILE A 144 5.39 -12.33 -9.82
N ALA A 145 5.03 -11.31 -9.04
CA ALA A 145 4.48 -11.48 -7.69
C ALA A 145 3.12 -12.22 -7.71
N VAL A 146 2.27 -11.93 -8.71
CA VAL A 146 0.99 -12.61 -8.96
C VAL A 146 1.20 -14.07 -9.33
N LEU A 147 2.06 -14.35 -10.31
CA LEU A 147 2.34 -15.73 -10.74
C LEU A 147 2.97 -16.56 -9.61
N TYR A 148 3.87 -15.97 -8.82
CA TYR A 148 4.43 -16.61 -7.62
C TYR A 148 3.35 -16.91 -6.57
N ALA A 149 2.42 -15.98 -6.34
CA ALA A 149 1.30 -16.19 -5.40
C ALA A 149 0.35 -17.32 -5.85
N LYS A 150 0.22 -17.55 -7.16
CA LYS A 150 -0.51 -18.67 -7.75
C LYS A 150 0.19 -20.02 -7.58
N GLY A 151 1.39 -20.05 -6.99
CA GLY A 151 2.14 -21.27 -6.68
C GLY A 151 3.00 -21.78 -7.83
N LEU A 152 3.19 -20.98 -8.88
CA LEU A 152 4.09 -21.35 -9.98
C LEU A 152 5.55 -21.34 -9.52
N ASN A 153 6.33 -22.28 -10.03
CA ASN A 153 7.76 -22.33 -9.82
C ASN A 153 8.51 -21.36 -10.76
N SER A 154 9.82 -21.19 -10.54
CA SER A 154 10.65 -20.24 -11.30
C SER A 154 10.61 -20.45 -12.82
N ASP A 155 10.61 -21.70 -13.29
CA ASP A 155 10.62 -22.01 -14.72
C ASP A 155 9.27 -21.69 -15.35
N GLU A 156 8.17 -22.05 -14.69
CA GLU A 156 6.81 -21.74 -15.12
C GLU A 156 6.57 -20.23 -15.19
N ILE A 157 7.07 -19.46 -14.22
CA ILE A 157 6.98 -17.99 -14.23
C ILE A 157 7.75 -17.42 -15.43
N LEU A 158 9.01 -17.84 -15.63
CA LEU A 158 9.82 -17.35 -16.74
C LEU A 158 9.24 -17.72 -18.10
N GLU A 159 8.66 -18.92 -18.24
CA GLU A 159 7.95 -19.33 -19.45
C GLU A 159 6.70 -18.48 -19.70
N ALA A 160 5.90 -18.21 -18.67
CA ALA A 160 4.74 -17.33 -18.80
C ALA A 160 5.14 -15.93 -19.30
N LEU A 161 6.17 -15.33 -18.70
CA LEU A 161 6.69 -14.03 -19.13
C LEU A 161 7.25 -14.03 -20.57
N ARG A 162 7.84 -15.14 -21.03
CA ARG A 162 8.30 -15.28 -22.42
C ARG A 162 7.14 -15.34 -23.41
N ARG A 163 6.04 -16.03 -23.07
CA ARG A 163 4.84 -16.06 -23.94
C ARG A 163 4.23 -14.67 -24.09
N ASP A 164 4.24 -13.90 -23.01
CA ASP A 164 3.67 -12.55 -22.94
C ASP A 164 4.73 -11.45 -23.16
N ALA A 165 5.86 -11.78 -23.79
CA ALA A 165 7.01 -10.87 -23.92
C ALA A 165 6.68 -9.52 -24.58
N ARG A 166 5.63 -9.45 -25.41
CA ARG A 166 5.17 -8.20 -26.03
C ARG A 166 4.60 -7.18 -25.04
N LEU A 167 4.09 -7.65 -23.90
CA LEU A 167 3.46 -6.79 -22.88
C LEU A 167 4.52 -6.06 -22.04
N PHE A 168 5.76 -6.54 -22.05
CA PHE A 168 6.80 -6.07 -21.16
C PHE A 168 7.94 -5.37 -21.91
N ASP A 169 8.57 -4.43 -21.22
CA ASP A 169 9.77 -3.77 -21.72
C ASP A 169 10.91 -4.80 -21.96
N PRO A 170 11.54 -4.81 -23.15
CA PRO A 170 12.64 -5.72 -23.47
C PRO A 170 13.85 -5.63 -22.53
N ASP A 171 14.22 -4.43 -22.08
CA ASP A 171 15.36 -4.22 -21.19
C ASP A 171 15.05 -4.71 -19.77
N VAL A 172 13.83 -4.45 -19.30
CA VAL A 172 13.33 -4.98 -18.02
C VAL A 172 13.26 -6.51 -18.06
N ARG A 173 12.73 -7.09 -19.15
CA ARG A 173 12.67 -8.55 -19.34
C ARG A 173 14.07 -9.16 -19.34
N LYS A 174 15.04 -8.56 -20.02
CA LYS A 174 16.43 -9.03 -20.02
C LYS A 174 17.03 -9.01 -18.61
N ALA A 175 16.73 -8.00 -17.80
CA ALA A 175 17.13 -7.98 -16.39
C ALA A 175 16.49 -9.13 -15.60
N VAL A 176 15.19 -9.38 -15.78
CA VAL A 176 14.48 -10.51 -15.16
C VAL A 176 15.05 -11.86 -15.60
N GLU A 177 15.36 -12.06 -16.88
CA GLU A 177 15.97 -13.31 -17.37
C GLU A 177 17.31 -13.58 -16.67
N LYS A 178 18.13 -12.54 -16.47
CA LYS A 178 19.41 -12.66 -15.76
C LYS A 178 19.24 -12.90 -14.26
N LEU A 179 18.23 -12.30 -13.63
CA LEU A 179 17.89 -12.53 -12.22
C LEU A 179 17.27 -13.91 -12.00
N GLY A 180 16.42 -14.36 -12.92
CA GLY A 180 15.70 -15.63 -12.87
C GLY A 180 16.61 -16.84 -12.90
N GLY A 181 17.81 -16.71 -13.49
CA GLY A 181 18.87 -17.72 -13.41
C GLY A 181 19.56 -17.82 -12.03
N ARG A 182 19.19 -16.99 -11.05
CA ARG A 182 19.81 -16.97 -9.72
C ARG A 182 18.82 -17.43 -8.64
N VAL A 183 19.17 -18.49 -7.93
CA VAL A 183 18.27 -19.14 -6.95
C VAL A 183 17.92 -18.19 -5.79
N GLU A 184 18.83 -17.31 -5.37
CA GLU A 184 18.60 -16.38 -4.27
C GLU A 184 17.53 -15.33 -4.59
N PHE A 185 17.29 -15.02 -5.86
CA PHE A 185 16.20 -14.14 -6.28
C PHE A 185 14.85 -14.74 -5.90
N TRP A 186 14.63 -16.01 -6.25
CA TRP A 186 13.38 -16.72 -5.95
C TRP A 186 13.23 -17.04 -4.46
N LEU A 187 14.31 -17.44 -3.78
CA LEU A 187 14.27 -17.67 -2.32
C LEU A 187 13.94 -16.40 -1.54
N GLY A 188 14.41 -15.24 -2.01
CA GLY A 188 14.08 -13.94 -1.43
C GLY A 188 12.61 -13.56 -1.52
N MET A 189 11.83 -14.15 -2.43
CA MET A 189 10.38 -13.93 -2.54
C MET A 189 9.55 -14.71 -1.52
N GLY A 190 10.15 -15.68 -0.83
CA GLY A 190 9.45 -16.54 0.11
C GLY A 190 8.86 -15.76 1.29
N ASN A 191 7.66 -16.16 1.75
CA ASN A 191 6.93 -15.48 2.83
C ASN A 191 7.74 -15.24 4.10
N MET A 192 8.68 -16.15 4.41
CA MET A 192 9.56 -16.04 5.57
C MET A 192 10.62 -14.93 5.43
N PHE A 193 11.06 -14.62 4.20
CA PHE A 193 12.23 -13.79 3.95
C PHE A 193 11.94 -12.53 3.15
N VAL A 194 10.78 -12.40 2.50
CA VAL A 194 10.51 -11.28 1.58
C VAL A 194 10.66 -9.91 2.23
N LYS A 195 10.16 -9.77 3.46
CA LYS A 195 10.28 -8.51 4.22
C LYS A 195 11.74 -8.17 4.51
N SER A 196 12.52 -9.11 5.04
CA SER A 196 13.94 -8.86 5.36
C SER A 196 14.79 -8.69 4.10
N SER A 197 14.44 -9.38 3.01
CA SER A 197 15.08 -9.27 1.70
C SER A 197 14.83 -7.90 1.05
N LEU A 198 13.62 -7.36 1.19
CA LEU A 198 13.29 -6.00 0.77
C LEU A 198 14.05 -4.97 1.62
N LEU A 199 14.01 -5.11 2.95
CA LEU A 199 14.63 -4.16 3.86
C LEU A 199 16.16 -4.10 3.73
N SER A 200 16.82 -5.21 3.39
CA SER A 200 18.28 -5.24 3.25
C SER A 200 18.78 -4.50 2.00
N MET A 201 17.95 -4.36 0.97
CA MET A 201 18.31 -3.63 -0.26
C MET A 201 17.84 -2.17 -0.27
N LEU A 202 16.86 -1.83 0.58
CA LEU A 202 16.23 -0.52 0.58
C LEU A 202 17.18 0.54 1.20
N PRO A 203 17.46 1.64 0.48
CA PRO A 203 18.25 2.74 1.03
C PRO A 203 17.58 3.34 2.26
N LYS A 204 18.38 3.70 3.27
CA LYS A 204 17.89 4.37 4.47
C LYS A 204 17.66 5.84 4.17
N VAL A 205 16.41 6.28 4.27
CA VAL A 205 15.94 7.62 3.95
C VAL A 205 15.25 8.22 5.17
N SER A 206 15.86 9.28 5.67
CA SER A 206 15.29 10.13 6.71
C SER A 206 15.05 11.52 6.16
N ARG A 207 13.94 12.15 6.54
CA ARG A 207 13.61 13.52 6.15
C ARG A 207 13.22 14.34 7.35
N GLU A 208 13.55 15.62 7.33
CA GLU A 208 12.99 16.56 8.29
C GLU A 208 11.53 16.86 7.91
N LEU A 209 10.61 16.35 8.72
CA LEU A 209 9.19 16.60 8.57
C LEU A 209 8.64 17.26 9.84
N ASN A 210 7.74 18.22 9.66
CA ASN A 210 6.88 18.70 10.75
C ASN A 210 5.59 17.89 10.80
N TYR A 211 4.84 17.99 11.90
CA TYR A 211 3.60 17.22 12.07
C TYR A 211 2.52 17.58 11.03
N ARG A 212 2.52 18.79 10.48
CA ARG A 212 1.61 19.13 9.37
C ARG A 212 1.92 18.35 8.09
N GLN A 213 3.20 18.15 7.78
CA GLN A 213 3.63 17.30 6.67
C GLN A 213 3.33 15.83 6.95
N ILE A 214 3.60 15.35 8.18
CA ILE A 214 3.24 13.97 8.59
C ILE A 214 1.73 13.74 8.44
N ARG A 215 0.90 14.71 8.85
CA ARG A 215 -0.55 14.65 8.63
C ARG A 215 -0.94 14.58 7.15
N SER A 216 -0.20 15.25 6.29
CA SER A 216 -0.45 15.15 4.85
C SER A 216 -0.20 13.72 4.32
N ILE A 217 0.67 12.96 4.99
CA ILE A 217 0.94 11.55 4.69
C ILE A 217 -0.10 10.63 5.35
N SER A 218 -0.49 10.86 6.62
CA SER A 218 -1.56 10.07 7.27
C SER A 218 -2.87 10.16 6.50
N ARG A 219 -3.16 11.31 5.88
CA ARG A 219 -4.33 11.51 5.01
C ARG A 219 -4.36 10.63 3.77
N ILE A 220 -3.23 10.07 3.33
CA ILE A 220 -3.19 9.06 2.26
C ILE A 220 -3.93 7.82 2.78
N PHE A 221 -3.51 7.30 3.93
CA PHE A 221 -4.06 6.09 4.53
C PHE A 221 -5.48 6.27 5.07
N SER A 222 -5.80 7.44 5.61
CA SER A 222 -7.20 7.78 5.94
C SER A 222 -8.14 7.63 4.74
N ARG A 223 -7.73 7.98 3.51
CA ARG A 223 -8.57 7.78 2.31
C ARG A 223 -8.75 6.30 1.97
N ILE A 224 -7.70 5.49 2.20
CA ILE A 224 -7.72 4.04 1.96
C ILE A 224 -8.63 3.36 2.98
N ILE A 225 -8.54 3.74 4.26
CA ILE A 225 -9.44 3.29 5.33
C ILE A 225 -10.90 3.68 5.01
N ASP A 226 -11.15 4.94 4.67
CA ASP A 226 -12.50 5.43 4.30
C ASP A 226 -13.05 4.78 3.02
N ALA A 227 -12.19 4.20 2.18
CA ALA A 227 -12.60 3.47 0.99
C ALA A 227 -13.08 2.04 1.31
N LYS A 228 -12.65 1.47 2.44
CA LYS A 228 -12.94 0.07 2.79
C LYS A 228 -14.42 -0.20 3.07
N SER A 229 -15.12 0.72 3.71
CA SER A 229 -16.55 0.57 4.02
C SER A 229 -17.38 1.68 3.36
N PRO A 230 -18.55 1.35 2.76
CA PRO A 230 -19.43 2.34 2.15
C PRO A 230 -19.95 3.37 3.16
N PHE A 231 -20.01 3.02 4.45
CA PHE A 231 -20.48 3.89 5.53
C PHE A 231 -19.42 4.89 6.02
N THR A 232 -18.15 4.71 5.68
CA THR A 232 -17.03 5.51 6.20
C THR A 232 -16.49 6.56 5.22
N GLY A 233 -17.16 6.82 4.09
CA GLY A 233 -16.63 7.61 2.96
C GLY A 233 -16.20 9.06 3.19
N SER A 234 -16.18 9.55 4.42
CA SER A 234 -15.47 10.76 4.87
C SER A 234 -15.25 10.76 6.40
N HIS A 235 -15.36 9.59 7.03
CA HIS A 235 -15.48 9.42 8.47
C HIS A 235 -14.20 9.87 9.19
N SER A 236 -13.06 9.31 8.79
CA SER A 236 -11.77 9.63 9.41
C SER A 236 -11.43 11.11 9.23
N ARG A 237 -11.72 11.67 8.04
CA ARG A 237 -11.53 13.11 7.78
C ARG A 237 -12.43 13.98 8.66
N GLY A 238 -13.70 13.63 8.79
CA GLY A 238 -14.65 14.37 9.63
C GLY A 238 -14.25 14.36 11.11
N ILE A 239 -13.82 13.21 11.61
CA ILE A 239 -13.29 13.08 12.99
C ILE A 239 -12.04 13.95 13.17
N SER A 240 -11.08 13.86 12.25
CA SER A 240 -9.83 14.63 12.31
C SER A 240 -10.02 16.16 12.26
N GLU A 241 -11.04 16.65 11.55
CA GLU A 241 -11.40 18.08 11.59
C GLU A 241 -12.02 18.46 12.94
N ARG A 242 -12.96 17.65 13.47
CA ARG A 242 -13.58 17.88 14.80
C ARG A 242 -12.58 17.81 15.94
N VAL A 243 -11.65 16.86 15.91
CA VAL A 243 -10.54 16.79 16.87
C VAL A 243 -9.74 18.08 16.84
N GLY A 244 -9.48 18.65 15.66
CA GLY A 244 -8.83 19.95 15.55
C GLY A 244 -9.62 21.08 16.20
N GLU A 245 -10.95 21.11 16.04
CA GLU A 245 -11.81 22.11 16.71
C GLU A 245 -11.77 21.96 18.24
N ILE A 246 -11.82 20.71 18.73
CA ILE A 246 -11.73 20.39 20.16
C ILE A 246 -10.37 20.82 20.73
N CYS A 247 -9.26 20.47 20.06
CA CYS A 247 -7.93 20.88 20.49
C CYS A 247 -7.79 22.40 20.60
N ARG A 248 -8.38 23.15 19.66
CA ARG A 248 -8.39 24.63 19.70
C ARG A 248 -9.23 25.17 20.85
N TYR A 249 -10.39 24.57 21.11
CA TYR A 249 -11.26 24.98 22.22
C TYR A 249 -10.56 24.81 23.58
N TYR A 250 -9.80 23.72 23.76
CA TYR A 250 -9.00 23.48 24.97
C TYR A 250 -7.61 24.13 24.95
N GLU A 251 -7.30 24.94 23.94
CA GLU A 251 -6.03 25.66 23.80
C GLU A 251 -4.79 24.75 23.84
N PHE A 252 -4.89 23.54 23.28
CA PHE A 252 -3.74 22.64 23.17
C PHE A 252 -2.65 23.20 22.26
N ASP A 253 -1.39 22.90 22.59
CA ASP A 253 -0.24 23.35 21.82
C ASP A 253 -0.23 22.77 20.39
N GLU A 254 0.55 23.40 19.49
CA GLU A 254 0.63 22.99 18.08
C GLU A 254 1.08 21.54 17.89
N LYS A 255 2.02 21.04 18.71
CA LYS A 255 2.50 19.65 18.60
C LYS A 255 1.34 18.70 18.90
N THR A 256 0.69 18.88 20.05
CA THR A 256 -0.46 18.08 20.49
C THR A 256 -1.61 18.17 19.47
N TYR A 257 -1.93 19.37 18.99
CA TYR A 257 -2.93 19.62 17.97
C TYR A 257 -2.73 18.76 16.71
N TRP A 258 -1.51 18.73 16.16
CA TRP A 258 -1.26 17.95 14.95
C TRP A 258 -1.20 16.45 15.23
N MET A 259 -0.62 16.04 16.35
CA MET A 259 -0.51 14.63 16.73
C MET A 259 -1.88 14.00 16.96
N MET A 260 -2.81 14.68 17.65
CA MET A 260 -4.17 14.17 17.86
C MET A 260 -4.93 14.02 16.53
N ARG A 261 -4.70 14.92 15.57
CA ARG A 261 -5.31 14.83 14.23
C ARG A 261 -4.70 13.70 13.40
N ILE A 262 -3.40 13.44 13.53
CA ILE A 262 -2.75 12.28 12.90
C ILE A 262 -3.31 10.99 13.52
N ALA A 263 -3.46 10.94 14.84
CA ALA A 263 -4.07 9.80 15.53
C ALA A 263 -5.51 9.57 15.06
N ALA A 264 -6.30 10.63 14.91
CA ALA A 264 -7.65 10.57 14.36
C ALA A 264 -7.69 10.07 12.90
N ASP A 265 -6.74 10.49 12.06
CA ASP A 265 -6.65 10.00 10.67
C ASP A 265 -6.35 8.48 10.61
N LEU A 266 -5.67 7.93 11.62
CA LEU A 266 -5.13 6.56 11.64
C LEU A 266 -5.80 5.62 12.65
N HIS A 267 -6.75 6.09 13.46
CA HIS A 267 -7.35 5.30 14.55
C HIS A 267 -7.94 3.97 14.07
N ASP A 268 -8.56 4.00 12.88
CA ASP A 268 -9.21 2.89 12.21
C ASP A 268 -8.32 2.11 11.25
N LEU A 269 -6.99 2.36 11.25
CA LEU A 269 -6.06 1.72 10.30
C LEU A 269 -6.14 0.18 10.32
N GLY A 270 -6.31 -0.41 11.50
CA GLY A 270 -6.47 -1.86 11.63
C GLY A 270 -7.76 -2.42 11.05
N LYS A 271 -8.76 -1.58 10.71
CA LYS A 271 -9.97 -2.06 10.01
C LYS A 271 -9.63 -2.63 8.63
N LEU A 272 -8.49 -2.24 8.05
CA LEU A 272 -7.98 -2.85 6.82
C LEU A 272 -7.74 -4.36 6.95
N ALA A 273 -7.53 -4.88 8.16
CA ALA A 273 -7.39 -6.31 8.44
C ALA A 273 -8.71 -7.03 8.78
N VAL A 274 -9.83 -6.31 8.90
CA VAL A 274 -11.14 -6.89 9.20
C VAL A 274 -11.88 -7.18 7.89
N PRO A 275 -12.38 -8.42 7.68
CA PRO A 275 -13.08 -8.78 6.45
C PRO A 275 -14.36 -7.96 6.22
N ASN A 276 -14.60 -7.50 4.99
CA ASN A 276 -15.80 -6.72 4.64
C ASN A 276 -17.11 -7.48 4.91
N GLY A 277 -17.13 -8.81 4.74
CA GLY A 277 -18.29 -9.65 5.07
C GLY A 277 -18.67 -9.64 6.56
N ILE A 278 -17.75 -9.22 7.44
CA ILE A 278 -17.98 -8.98 8.86
C ILE A 278 -18.25 -7.50 9.12
N LEU A 279 -17.42 -6.62 8.55
CA LEU A 279 -17.46 -5.17 8.80
C LEU A 279 -18.79 -4.53 8.35
N ASP A 280 -19.30 -4.92 7.18
CA ASP A 280 -20.52 -4.36 6.58
C ASP A 280 -21.73 -5.31 6.69
N LYS A 281 -21.66 -6.32 7.58
CA LYS A 281 -22.73 -7.31 7.74
C LYS A 281 -24.05 -6.63 8.14
N PRO A 282 -25.15 -6.78 7.38
CA PRO A 282 -26.41 -6.12 7.69
C PRO A 282 -27.16 -6.76 8.86
N ALA A 283 -26.87 -8.04 9.15
CA ALA A 283 -27.44 -8.77 10.28
C ALA A 283 -26.61 -8.58 11.56
N LYS A 284 -27.19 -8.95 12.70
CA LYS A 284 -26.45 -8.95 13.98
C LYS A 284 -25.19 -9.80 13.88
N LEU A 285 -24.10 -9.24 14.40
CA LEU A 285 -22.82 -9.95 14.53
C LEU A 285 -22.93 -11.03 15.60
N THR A 286 -22.32 -12.18 15.33
CA THR A 286 -22.02 -13.17 16.36
C THR A 286 -20.93 -12.65 17.29
N ARG A 287 -20.76 -13.29 18.45
CA ARG A 287 -19.67 -12.95 19.38
C ARG A 287 -18.29 -13.06 18.72
N GLN A 288 -18.07 -14.06 17.87
CA GLN A 288 -16.80 -14.25 17.16
C GLN A 288 -16.56 -13.14 16.14
N GLU A 289 -17.57 -12.80 15.34
CA GLU A 289 -17.50 -11.70 14.38
C GLU A 289 -17.23 -10.35 15.08
N PHE A 290 -17.87 -10.12 16.23
CA PHE A 290 -17.61 -8.93 17.03
C PHE A 290 -16.18 -8.89 17.56
N MET A 291 -15.64 -10.01 18.06
CA MET A 291 -14.23 -10.11 18.45
C MET A 291 -13.28 -9.83 17.27
N THR A 292 -13.62 -10.26 16.05
CA THR A 292 -12.85 -9.92 14.85
C THR A 292 -12.85 -8.41 14.61
N ILE A 293 -13.99 -7.72 14.76
CA ILE A 293 -14.01 -6.25 14.68
C ILE A 293 -13.15 -5.63 15.79
N GLN A 294 -13.26 -6.11 17.03
CA GLN A 294 -12.48 -5.61 18.17
C GLN A 294 -10.96 -5.83 18.03
N SER A 295 -10.49 -6.58 17.04
CA SER A 295 -9.07 -6.73 16.76
C SER A 295 -8.44 -5.50 16.07
N HIS A 296 -9.24 -4.62 15.46
CA HIS A 296 -8.70 -3.49 14.70
C HIS A 296 -7.83 -2.52 15.53
N PRO A 297 -8.13 -2.16 16.79
CA PRO A 297 -7.26 -1.26 17.55
C PRO A 297 -5.92 -1.93 17.87
N TYR A 298 -5.91 -3.26 18.08
CA TYR A 298 -4.68 -4.04 18.21
C TYR A 298 -3.83 -3.97 16.94
N TYR A 299 -4.43 -4.17 15.76
CA TYR A 299 -3.69 -4.05 14.50
C TYR A 299 -3.20 -2.62 14.28
N THR A 300 -4.03 -1.59 14.53
CA THR A 300 -3.61 -0.18 14.50
C THR A 300 -2.35 0.02 15.36
N ARG A 301 -2.33 -0.48 16.60
CA ARG A 301 -1.14 -0.42 17.46
C ARG A 301 0.06 -1.11 16.83
N LYS A 302 -0.10 -2.36 16.39
CA LYS A 302 1.00 -3.15 15.79
C LYS A 302 1.60 -2.54 14.54
N ILE A 303 0.82 -1.78 13.79
CA ILE A 303 1.31 -1.07 12.62
C ILE A 303 2.09 0.17 13.05
N LEU A 304 1.50 1.01 13.91
CA LEU A 304 2.07 2.32 14.25
C LEU A 304 3.25 2.25 15.23
N GLU A 305 3.33 1.21 16.09
CA GLU A 305 4.41 1.05 17.09
C GLU A 305 5.81 0.87 16.45
N ASN A 306 5.88 0.54 15.16
CA ASN A 306 7.13 0.40 14.41
C ASN A 306 7.66 1.74 13.88
N ILE A 307 6.93 2.84 14.04
CA ILE A 307 7.30 4.16 13.54
C ILE A 307 7.87 4.98 14.70
N LYS A 308 9.17 5.28 14.66
CA LYS A 308 9.80 6.08 15.72
C LYS A 308 9.19 7.49 15.77
N GLY A 309 8.85 7.96 16.97
CA GLY A 309 8.21 9.26 17.17
C GLY A 309 6.67 9.23 17.04
N PHE A 310 6.07 8.05 16.86
CA PHE A 310 4.61 7.85 16.88
C PHE A 310 4.11 7.28 18.21
N GLU A 311 4.89 7.31 19.29
CA GLU A 311 4.53 6.64 20.55
C GLU A 311 3.19 7.16 21.10
N GLU A 312 3.04 8.49 21.25
CA GLU A 312 1.78 9.11 21.71
C GLU A 312 0.66 8.99 20.67
N ILE A 313 0.97 9.11 19.37
CA ILE A 313 -0.01 8.93 18.28
C ILE A 313 -0.59 7.52 18.31
N THR A 314 0.26 6.51 18.50
CA THR A 314 -0.10 5.10 18.59
C THR A 314 -0.99 4.87 19.80
N GLU A 315 -0.65 5.44 20.95
CA GLU A 315 -1.45 5.33 22.16
C GLU A 315 -2.86 5.90 21.95
N TRP A 316 -3.00 7.09 21.38
CA TRP A 316 -4.31 7.68 21.13
C TRP A 316 -5.09 6.95 20.03
N ALA A 317 -4.43 6.58 18.94
CA ALA A 317 -5.06 5.92 17.81
C ALA A 317 -5.56 4.50 18.16
N SER A 318 -4.89 3.78 19.06
CA SER A 318 -5.23 2.40 19.40
C SER A 318 -6.09 2.22 20.65
N ASN A 319 -6.30 3.26 21.46
CA ASN A 319 -7.19 3.21 22.64
C ASN A 319 -8.47 4.04 22.44
N HIS A 320 -8.86 4.35 21.21
CA HIS A 320 -10.00 5.26 20.93
C HIS A 320 -11.39 4.69 21.31
N HIS A 321 -11.49 3.40 21.66
CA HIS A 321 -12.71 2.78 22.22
C HIS A 321 -12.78 2.85 23.74
N GLU A 322 -11.68 3.22 24.41
CA GLU A 322 -11.63 3.29 25.86
C GLU A 322 -12.57 4.37 26.40
N LYS A 323 -13.19 4.09 27.55
CA LYS A 323 -14.10 5.00 28.24
C LYS A 323 -13.46 5.49 29.53
N LEU A 324 -14.00 6.60 30.06
CA LEU A 324 -13.51 7.18 31.31
C LEU A 324 -13.65 6.25 32.53
N ASP A 325 -14.53 5.25 32.46
CA ASP A 325 -14.74 4.24 33.50
C ASP A 325 -13.88 2.97 33.30
N GLY A 326 -13.05 2.91 32.26
CA GLY A 326 -12.17 1.76 31.97
C GLY A 326 -12.91 0.55 31.40
N SER A 327 -14.15 0.71 30.91
CA SER A 327 -14.97 -0.40 30.42
C SER A 327 -14.74 -0.73 28.94
N GLY A 328 -13.86 0.00 28.23
CA GLY A 328 -13.77 -0.02 26.77
C GLY A 328 -12.86 -1.09 26.18
#